data_AF-A0A376X3Z6-F1
#
_entry.id   AF-A0A376X3Z6-F1
#
_cell.length_a   1.000
_cell.length_b   1.000
_cell.length_c   1.000
_cell.angle_alpha   90.00
_cell.angle_beta   90.00
_cell.angle_gamma   90.00
#
_symmetry.space_group_name_H-M   'P 1'
#
loop_
_entity.id
_entity.type
_entity.pdbx_description
1 polymer ?
#
loop_
_entity_poly.entity_id
_entity_poly.type
_entity_poly.pdbx_seq_one_letter_code
_entity_poly.pdbx_strand_id
1 'polypeptide(L)'
;MGRFPDGGFEELATGHDHVALVYGDISGHTPVLARVHSECLTGDALFSLRCDCGFQLEAALTQIAEEGRGICCITVRKVVTLVC
;
A
#
# COMPACT_ATOMS: atom_id res chain seq x y z
N MET A 1 8.58 -2.56 13.30
CA MET A 1 7.52 -2.80 12.30
C MET A 1 6.55 -3.82 12.89
N GLY A 2 5.28 -3.45 13.10
CA GLY A 2 4.25 -4.38 13.58
C GLY A 2 3.63 -5.18 12.43
N ARG A 3 2.68 -6.07 12.76
CA ARG A 3 2.04 -6.96 11.80
C ARG A 3 0.88 -6.26 11.08
N PHE A 4 0.94 -6.23 9.75
CA PHE A 4 -0.16 -5.77 8.90
C PHE A 4 -0.91 -6.98 8.37
N PRO A 5 -2.17 -7.24 8.75
CA PRO A 5 -3.03 -8.12 7.97
C PRO A 5 -3.19 -7.57 6.54
N ASP A 6 -2.93 -8.44 5.56
CA ASP A 6 -3.11 -8.20 4.14
C ASP A 6 -4.53 -8.60 3.69
N GLY A 7 -5.22 -7.68 3.03
CA GLY A 7 -6.47 -7.95 2.32
C GLY A 7 -6.30 -7.66 0.83
N GLY A 8 -6.48 -8.68 -0.01
CA GLY A 8 -6.53 -8.53 -1.47
C GLY A 8 -7.93 -8.16 -1.93
N PHE A 9 -8.03 -7.22 -2.86
CA PHE A 9 -9.28 -6.75 -3.47
C PHE A 9 -9.13 -6.70 -4.98
N GLU A 10 -10.15 -7.13 -5.70
CA GLU A 10 -10.22 -6.96 -7.16
C GLU A 10 -11.25 -5.87 -7.48
N GLU A 11 -10.86 -4.92 -8.33
CA GLU A 11 -11.79 -3.92 -8.83
C GLU A 11 -12.67 -4.51 -9.93
N LEU A 12 -13.97 -4.65 -9.64
CA LEU A 12 -14.95 -5.28 -10.54
C LEU A 12 -15.04 -4.62 -11.93
N ALA A 13 -14.75 -3.32 -12.04
CA ALA A 13 -14.87 -2.57 -13.29
C ALA A 13 -13.65 -2.73 -14.22
N THR A 14 -12.47 -2.95 -13.66
CA THR A 14 -11.19 -2.92 -14.40
C THR A 14 -10.42 -4.24 -14.33
N GLY A 15 -10.75 -5.12 -13.37
CA GLY A 15 -9.98 -6.33 -13.07
C GLY A 15 -8.58 -6.02 -12.53
N HIS A 16 -8.37 -4.81 -11.98
CA HIS A 16 -7.14 -4.46 -11.29
C HIS A 16 -7.14 -5.01 -9.87
N ASP A 17 -6.00 -5.56 -9.48
CA ASP A 17 -5.75 -6.02 -8.14
C ASP A 17 -5.36 -4.81 -7.25
N HIS A 18 -5.83 -4.83 -6.01
CA HIS A 18 -5.50 -3.85 -5.00
C HIS A 18 -5.18 -4.59 -3.71
N VAL A 19 -4.20 -4.10 -2.96
CA VAL A 19 -3.82 -4.65 -1.67
C VAL A 19 -4.04 -3.59 -0.61
N ALA A 20 -4.73 -3.92 0.46
CA ALA A 20 -4.80 -3.07 1.64
C ALA A 20 -3.97 -3.65 2.77
N LEU A 21 -3.04 -2.84 3.28
CA LEU A 21 -2.27 -3.12 4.48
C LEU A 21 -2.93 -2.38 5.64
N VAL A 22 -3.50 -3.12 6.59
CA VAL A 22 -4.19 -2.55 7.75
C VAL A 22 -3.29 -2.65 8.97
N TYR A 23 -3.19 -1.59 9.77
CA TYR A 23 -2.46 -1.58 11.05
C TYR A 23 -3.39 -1.24 12.20
N GLY A 24 -3.33 -2.05 13.26
CA GLY A 24 -4.19 -1.87 14.44
C GLY A 24 -5.67 -2.14 14.18
N ASP A 25 -6.52 -1.64 15.07
CA ASP A 25 -7.98 -1.73 14.95
C ASP A 25 -8.54 -0.46 14.32
N ILE A 26 -9.03 -0.59 13.09
CA ILE A 26 -9.63 0.50 12.29
C ILE A 26 -11.15 0.63 12.49
N SER A 27 -11.76 -0.12 13.42
CA SER A 27 -13.20 -0.07 13.70
C SER A 27 -13.62 1.21 14.48
N GLY A 28 -14.93 1.48 14.53
CA GLY A 28 -15.50 2.62 15.25
C GLY A 28 -15.63 3.90 14.41
N HIS A 29 -15.75 5.05 15.08
CA HIS A 29 -16.10 6.34 14.45
C HIS A 29 -14.96 7.34 14.35
N THR A 30 -13.80 7.03 14.93
CA THR A 30 -12.62 7.90 14.85
C THR A 30 -12.05 7.87 13.43
N PRO A 31 -11.71 9.03 12.84
CA PRO A 31 -11.02 9.08 11.55
C PRO A 31 -9.79 8.18 11.54
N VAL A 32 -9.57 7.48 10.43
CA VAL A 32 -8.45 6.54 10.25
C VAL A 32 -7.40 7.18 9.35
N LEU A 33 -6.14 7.16 9.76
CA LEU A 33 -5.05 7.59 8.91
C LEU A 33 -4.95 6.65 7.71
N ALA A 34 -5.07 7.21 6.51
CA ALA A 34 -5.10 6.45 5.26
C ALA A 34 -4.08 7.00 4.26
N ARG A 35 -3.39 6.08 3.57
CA ARG A 35 -2.53 6.38 2.43
C ARG A 35 -3.01 5.62 1.21
N VAL A 36 -3.10 6.29 0.06
CA VAL A 36 -3.25 5.65 -1.24
C VAL A 36 -1.91 5.73 -1.96
N HIS A 37 -1.40 4.58 -2.37
CA HIS A 37 -0.13 4.43 -3.07
C HIS A 37 -0.39 3.76 -4.43
N SER A 38 0.06 4.39 -5.50
CA SER A 38 0.13 3.71 -6.79
C SER A 38 1.39 2.89 -6.81
N GLU A 39 1.31 1.60 -7.16
CA GLU A 39 2.53 0.80 -7.23
C GLU A 39 3.56 1.44 -8.15
N CYS A 40 4.82 1.28 -7.77
CA CYS A 40 5.94 1.57 -8.62
C CYS A 40 6.98 0.47 -8.42
N LEU A 41 6.92 -0.60 -9.21
CA LEU A 41 7.86 -1.73 -9.09
C LEU A 41 9.33 -1.27 -8.96
N THR A 42 9.74 -0.32 -9.80
CA THR A 42 11.11 0.17 -9.80
C THR A 42 11.47 0.93 -8.53
N GLY A 43 10.55 1.72 -7.97
CA GLY A 43 10.80 2.51 -6.76
C GLY A 43 10.63 1.69 -5.48
N ASP A 44 9.56 0.91 -5.40
CA ASP A 44 9.12 0.22 -4.19
C ASP A 44 9.91 -1.07 -3.93
N ALA A 45 10.29 -1.80 -4.98
CA ALA A 45 10.96 -3.11 -4.84
C ALA A 45 12.39 -3.15 -5.40
N LEU A 46 12.71 -2.32 -6.40
CA LEU A 46 14.02 -2.32 -7.08
C LEU A 46 14.91 -1.12 -6.70
N PHE A 47 14.51 -0.34 -5.68
CA PHE A 47 15.31 0.75 -5.10
C PHE A 47 15.77 1.81 -6.13
N SER A 48 14.94 2.11 -7.13
CA SER A 48 15.27 3.11 -8.13
C SER A 48 15.41 4.50 -7.50
N LEU A 49 16.50 5.19 -7.84
CA LEU A 49 16.74 6.59 -7.44
C LEU A 49 16.09 7.62 -8.40
N ARG A 50 15.37 7.16 -9.43
CA ARG A 50 14.73 8.03 -10.44
C ARG A 50 13.34 8.51 -10.01
N CYS A 51 12.77 7.89 -8.99
CA CYS A 51 11.51 8.27 -8.36
C CYS A 51 11.65 8.11 -6.84
N ASP A 52 10.80 8.78 -6.10
CA ASP A 52 10.77 8.74 -4.64
C ASP A 52 9.68 7.80 -4.08
N CYS A 53 9.04 6.97 -4.92
CA CYS A 53 7.93 6.09 -4.52
C CYS A 53 8.28 5.17 -3.35
N GLY A 54 9.47 4.55 -3.35
CA GLY A 54 9.91 3.69 -2.24
C GLY A 54 10.03 4.45 -0.92
N PHE A 55 10.64 5.64 -0.93
CA PHE A 55 10.72 6.50 0.25
C PHE A 55 9.34 6.98 0.71
N GLN A 56 8.44 7.31 -0.21
CA GLN A 56 7.07 7.71 0.12
C GLN A 56 6.28 6.56 0.76
N LEU A 57 6.43 5.34 0.26
CA LEU A 57 5.79 4.16 0.81
C LEU A 57 6.31 3.86 2.22
N GLU A 58 7.64 3.86 2.41
CA GLU A 58 8.27 3.65 3.71
C GLU A 58 7.84 4.72 4.74
N ALA A 59 7.84 5.98 4.34
CA ALA A 59 7.40 7.08 5.19
C ALA A 59 5.93 6.94 5.61
N ALA A 60 5.05 6.55 4.68
CA ALA A 60 3.64 6.34 4.99
C ALA A 60 3.42 5.17 5.95
N LEU A 61 4.11 4.05 5.75
CA LEU A 61 4.02 2.90 6.64
C LEU A 61 4.58 3.22 8.03
N THR A 62 5.63 4.04 8.11
CA THR A 62 6.19 4.52 9.37
C THR A 62 5.19 5.40 10.13
N GLN A 63 4.58 6.39 9.46
CA GLN A 63 3.57 7.25 10.08
C GLN A 63 2.34 6.46 10.56
N ILE A 64 1.88 5.48 9.78
CA ILE A 64 0.77 4.59 10.17
C ILE A 64 1.13 3.76 11.41
N ALA A 65 2.36 3.26 11.47
CA ALA A 65 2.84 2.49 12.62
C ALA A 65 2.98 3.37 13.88
N GLU A 66 3.43 4.62 13.72
CA GLU A 66 3.53 5.61 14.81
C GLU A 66 2.17 6.04 15.36
N GLU A 67 1.18 6.25 14.48
CA GLU A 67 -0.22 6.52 14.86
C GLU A 67 -0.87 5.32 15.57
N GLY A 68 -0.34 4.11 15.36
CA GLY A 68 -0.85 2.88 15.95
C GLY A 68 -2.14 2.35 15.30
N ARG A 69 -2.71 3.09 14.34
CA ARG A 69 -3.95 2.76 13.62
C ARG A 69 -3.93 3.40 12.23
N GLY A 70 -4.10 2.59 11.18
CA GLY A 70 -4.20 3.13 9.83
C GLY A 70 -4.32 2.08 8.73
N ILE A 71 -4.43 2.57 7.49
CA ILE A 71 -4.52 1.73 6.29
C ILE A 71 -3.66 2.30 5.16
N CYS A 72 -2.94 1.44 4.45
CA CYS A 72 -2.22 1.78 3.22
C CYS A 72 -2.78 0.94 2.07
N CYS A 73 -3.42 1.59 1.11
CA CYS A 73 -3.98 0.96 -0.08
C CYS A 73 -2.99 1.06 -1.24
N ILE A 74 -2.57 -0.08 -1.76
CA ILE A 74 -1.66 -0.20 -2.90
C ILE A 74 -2.47 -0.65 -4.10
N THR A 75 -2.57 0.22 -5.11
CA THR A 75 -3.16 -0.16 -6.39
C THR A 75 -2.11 -0.91 -7.21
N VAL A 76 -2.36 -2.20 -7.43
CA VAL A 76 -1.46 -3.05 -8.20
C VAL A 76 -1.75 -2.81 -9.67
N ARG A 77 -0.86 -2.08 -10.34
CA ARG A 77 -0.87 -2.01 -11.78
C ARG A 77 -0.27 -3.31 -12.27
N LYS A 78 -0.91 -4.03 -13.18
CA LYS A 78 -0.26 -5.17 -13.85
C LYS A 78 0.94 -4.64 -14.63
N VAL A 79 2.10 -4.52 -13.99
CA VAL A 79 3.37 -4.18 -14.63
C VAL A 79 3.78 -5.42 -15.40
N VAL A 80 3.30 -5.45 -16.65
CA VAL A 80 3.66 -6.37 -17.73
C VAL A 80 3.62 -7.84 -17.31
N THR A 81 2.65 -8.57 -17.85
CA THR A 81 2.75 -10.01 -18.06
C THR A 81 4.04 -10.33 -18.83
N LEU A 82 5.18 -10.41 -18.13
CA LEU A 82 6.49 -10.80 -18.64
C LEU A 82 7.03 -11.94 -17.79
N VAL A 83 6.15 -12.88 -17.44
CA VAL A 83 6.49 -14.27 -17.14
C VAL A 83 5.31 -15.11 -17.65
N CYS A 84 5.31 -15.40 -18.95
CA CYS A 84 4.62 -16.53 -19.53
C CYS A 84 5.53 -17.12 -20.61
#